data_AF-A0A816HUS1-F1
#
_entry.id   AF-A0A816HUS1-F1
#
_cell.length_a   1.000
_cell.length_b   1.000
_cell.length_c   1.000
_cell.angle_alpha   90.00
_cell.angle_beta   90.00
_cell.angle_gamma   90.00
#
_symmetry.space_group_name_H-M   'P 1'
#
loop_
_entity.id
_entity.type
_entity.pdbx_description
1 polymer ?
#
loop_
_entity_poly.entity_id
_entity_poly.type
_entity_poly.pdbx_seq_one_letter_code
_entity_poly.pdbx_strand_id
1 'polypeptide(L)'
;MCPSSAQMVAAGFFSCNVGDRVICLYCNLICQQWNAETDDPSEIHKKLSPKCPYVISMTKRRQDRTIFIMNDPDIREGVGDATVNDPFRCNEMVYTAACHTAYIEIPRRQASFATWPDENLPPVDELVRAGFFYAGSKTVVTCFYCNGSLQNWGPNDNPMIEHARWFPNCA
;
A
#
# COMPACT_ATOMS: atom_id res chain seq x y z
N MET A 1 -28.49 -17.54 -0.40
CA MET A 1 -27.08 -17.95 -0.21
C MET A 1 -26.23 -17.09 -1.14
N CYS A 2 -25.02 -16.70 -0.75
CA CYS A 2 -24.12 -15.90 -1.60
C CYS A 2 -23.19 -16.83 -2.43
N PRO A 3 -22.65 -16.37 -3.58
CA PRO A 3 -21.59 -17.07 -4.29
C PRO A 3 -20.42 -17.41 -3.36
N SER A 4 -19.70 -18.50 -3.66
CA SER A 4 -18.62 -18.98 -2.80
C SER A 4 -17.51 -17.94 -2.66
N SER A 5 -16.78 -17.98 -1.54
CA SER A 5 -15.61 -17.11 -1.31
C SER A 5 -14.57 -17.24 -2.43
N ALA A 6 -14.38 -18.45 -2.98
CA ALA A 6 -13.49 -18.69 -4.11
C ALA A 6 -13.95 -17.93 -5.38
N GLN A 7 -15.25 -17.93 -5.69
CA GLN A 7 -15.80 -17.17 -6.82
C GLN A 7 -15.64 -15.66 -6.61
N MET A 8 -15.86 -15.15 -5.40
CA MET A 8 -15.67 -13.73 -5.09
C MET A 8 -14.21 -13.31 -5.29
N VAL A 9 -13.25 -14.08 -4.76
CA VAL A 9 -11.82 -13.80 -4.90
C VAL A 9 -11.38 -13.89 -6.37
N ALA A 10 -11.87 -14.88 -7.11
CA ALA A 10 -11.61 -15.04 -8.54
C ALA A 10 -12.19 -13.91 -9.40
N ALA A 11 -13.22 -13.22 -8.90
CA ALA A 11 -13.77 -12.02 -9.50
C ALA A 11 -13.11 -10.73 -8.98
N GLY A 12 -12.15 -10.79 -8.06
CA GLY A 12 -11.42 -9.62 -7.55
C GLY A 12 -12.12 -8.91 -6.39
N PHE A 13 -13.03 -9.61 -5.71
CA PHE A 13 -13.79 -9.12 -4.57
C PHE A 13 -13.27 -9.69 -3.25
N PHE A 14 -13.28 -8.85 -2.22
CA PHE A 14 -12.94 -9.17 -0.83
C PHE A 14 -14.13 -8.88 0.09
N SER A 15 -14.30 -9.68 1.15
CA SER A 15 -15.37 -9.45 2.12
C SER A 15 -15.15 -8.15 2.90
N CYS A 16 -16.20 -7.34 3.05
CA CYS A 16 -16.17 -6.17 3.92
C CYS A 16 -16.42 -6.50 5.39
N ASN A 17 -16.53 -7.80 5.73
CA ASN A 17 -16.90 -8.30 7.06
C ASN A 17 -18.23 -7.73 7.60
N VAL A 18 -19.13 -7.33 6.69
CA VAL A 18 -20.48 -6.83 7.00
C VAL A 18 -21.47 -7.51 6.06
N GLY A 19 -22.18 -8.52 6.56
CA GLY A 19 -23.15 -9.29 5.77
C GLY A 19 -22.52 -9.98 4.56
N ASP A 20 -23.17 -9.89 3.40
CA ASP A 20 -22.69 -10.41 2.11
C ASP A 20 -21.97 -9.35 1.26
N ARG A 21 -21.66 -8.20 1.86
CA ARG A 21 -21.01 -7.09 1.17
C ARG A 21 -19.58 -7.46 0.80
N VAL A 22 -19.23 -7.20 -0.45
CA VAL A 22 -17.88 -7.34 -0.97
C VAL A 22 -17.40 -6.05 -1.63
N ILE A 23 -16.09 -5.87 -1.68
CA ILE A 23 -15.42 -4.72 -2.29
C ILE A 23 -14.34 -5.19 -3.26
N CYS A 24 -14.23 -4.53 -4.42
CA CYS A 24 -13.04 -4.64 -5.23
C CYS A 24 -12.05 -3.53 -4.86
N LEU A 25 -10.84 -3.90 -4.43
CA LEU A 25 -9.82 -2.94 -4.01
C LEU A 25 -9.21 -2.12 -5.17
N TYR A 26 -9.44 -2.53 -6.42
CA TYR A 26 -8.88 -1.86 -7.60
C TYR A 26 -9.77 -0.75 -8.16
N CYS A 27 -11.08 -0.80 -7.89
CA CYS A 27 -12.05 0.17 -8.39
C CYS A 27 -13.02 0.69 -7.32
N ASN A 28 -12.89 0.21 -6.08
CA ASN A 28 -13.77 0.50 -4.95
C ASN A 28 -15.26 0.15 -5.20
N LEU A 29 -15.55 -0.71 -6.18
CA LEU A 29 -16.90 -1.23 -6.41
C LEU A 29 -17.33 -2.06 -5.20
N ILE A 30 -18.45 -1.70 -4.59
CA ILE A 30 -19.08 -2.44 -3.50
C ILE A 30 -20.36 -3.09 -4.01
N CYS A 31 -20.50 -4.40 -3.80
CA CYS A 31 -21.67 -5.17 -4.17
C CYS A 31 -22.23 -5.92 -2.96
N GLN A 32 -23.55 -6.06 -2.89
CA GLN A 32 -24.30 -6.73 -1.82
C GLN A 32 -25.59 -7.30 -2.40
N GLN A 33 -26.32 -8.10 -1.62
CA GLN A 33 -27.57 -8.78 -2.01
C GLN A 33 -27.37 -9.82 -3.12
N TRP A 34 -26.41 -10.71 -2.91
CA TRP A 34 -26.04 -11.72 -3.89
C TRP A 34 -26.99 -12.93 -3.91
N ASN A 35 -27.27 -13.41 -5.12
CA ASN A 35 -27.95 -14.66 -5.38
C ASN A 35 -26.97 -15.74 -5.87
N ALA A 36 -26.73 -16.77 -5.05
CA ALA A 36 -25.82 -17.87 -5.38
C ALA A 36 -26.18 -18.66 -6.64
N GLU A 37 -27.44 -18.67 -7.07
CA GLU A 37 -27.87 -19.46 -8.23
C GLU A 37 -27.72 -18.69 -9.54
N THR A 38 -27.84 -17.37 -9.51
CA THR A 38 -27.95 -16.54 -10.72
C THR A 38 -26.78 -15.59 -10.92
N ASP A 39 -26.12 -15.17 -9.83
CA ASP A 39 -25.12 -14.12 -9.89
C ASP A 39 -23.73 -14.72 -10.10
N ASP A 40 -23.14 -14.41 -11.25
CA ASP A 40 -21.72 -14.61 -11.49
C ASP A 40 -20.95 -13.34 -11.06
N PRO A 41 -20.09 -13.42 -10.03
CA PRO A 41 -19.36 -12.25 -9.55
C PRO A 41 -18.43 -11.61 -10.59
N SER A 42 -17.85 -12.41 -11.50
CA SER A 42 -16.94 -11.91 -12.53
C SER A 42 -17.70 -11.10 -13.58
N GLU A 43 -18.85 -11.60 -14.03
CA GLU A 43 -19.70 -10.89 -14.99
C GLU A 43 -20.33 -9.64 -14.38
N ILE A 44 -20.75 -9.68 -13.11
CA ILE A 44 -21.24 -8.50 -12.39
C ILE A 44 -20.13 -7.44 -12.28
N HIS A 45 -18.91 -7.84 -11.89
CA HIS A 45 -17.79 -6.90 -11.81
C HIS A 45 -17.47 -6.28 -13.17
N LYS A 46 -17.40 -7.10 -14.21
CA LYS A 46 -17.16 -6.65 -15.58
C LYS A 46 -18.25 -5.70 -16.09
N LYS A 47 -19.51 -5.97 -15.76
CA LYS A 47 -20.66 -5.14 -16.15
C LYS A 47 -20.68 -3.80 -15.42
N LEU A 48 -20.46 -3.80 -14.11
CA LEU A 48 -20.57 -2.60 -13.26
C LEU A 48 -19.30 -1.75 -13.27
N SER A 49 -18.14 -2.35 -13.54
CA SER A 49 -16.86 -1.64 -13.61
C SER A 49 -15.98 -2.19 -14.74
N PRO A 50 -16.39 -2.05 -16.01
CA PRO A 50 -15.66 -2.58 -17.17
C PRO A 50 -14.26 -1.97 -17.34
N LYS A 51 -14.02 -0.81 -16.75
CA LYS A 51 -12.72 -0.11 -16.75
C LYS A 51 -11.87 -0.41 -15.50
N CYS A 52 -12.32 -1.30 -14.60
CA CYS A 52 -11.56 -1.68 -13.42
C CYS A 52 -10.21 -2.30 -13.83
N PRO A 53 -9.08 -1.90 -13.21
CA PRO A 53 -7.76 -2.49 -13.50
C PRO A 53 -7.75 -4.02 -13.37
N TYR A 54 -8.47 -4.58 -12.39
CA TYR A 54 -8.60 -6.03 -12.24
C TYR A 54 -9.32 -6.67 -13.43
N VAL A 55 -10.48 -6.14 -13.82
CA VAL A 55 -11.28 -6.64 -14.95
C VAL A 55 -10.48 -6.55 -16.27
N ILE A 56 -9.82 -5.43 -16.50
CA ILE A 56 -8.93 -5.24 -17.66
C ILE A 56 -7.78 -6.26 -17.62
N SER A 57 -7.15 -6.47 -16.46
CA SER A 57 -6.07 -7.46 -16.34
C SER A 57 -6.55 -8.88 -16.61
N MET A 58 -7.73 -9.26 -16.11
CA MET A 58 -8.28 -10.61 -16.27
C MET A 58 -8.71 -10.91 -17.70
N THR A 59 -9.21 -9.91 -18.41
CA THR A 59 -9.50 -10.03 -19.85
C THR A 59 -8.23 -10.14 -20.71
N LYS A 60 -7.10 -9.59 -20.24
CA LYS A 60 -5.78 -9.69 -20.90
C LYS A 60 -4.96 -10.91 -20.48
N ARG A 61 -5.21 -11.51 -19.32
CA ARG A 61 -4.47 -12.65 -18.71
C ARG A 61 -4.45 -13.97 -19.50
N ARG A 62 -5.02 -14.03 -20.70
CA ARG A 62 -4.85 -15.19 -21.59
C ARG A 62 -3.54 -15.16 -22.39
N GLN A 63 -2.81 -14.03 -22.41
CA GLN A 63 -1.50 -13.92 -23.07
C GLN A 63 -0.58 -13.06 -22.19
N ASP A 64 0.57 -13.60 -21.80
CA ASP A 64 1.68 -12.99 -21.02
C ASP A 64 1.44 -12.61 -19.56
N ARG A 65 1.85 -13.53 -18.66
CA ARG A 65 2.24 -13.18 -17.29
C ARG A 65 3.68 -12.66 -17.32
N THR A 66 3.89 -11.38 -17.02
CA THR A 66 5.24 -10.77 -16.91
C THR A 66 5.84 -10.84 -15.50
N ILE A 67 5.03 -11.18 -14.49
CA ILE A 67 5.47 -11.37 -13.10
C ILE A 67 5.27 -12.84 -12.73
N PHE A 68 6.37 -13.50 -12.36
CA PHE A 68 6.40 -14.88 -11.91
C PHE A 68 6.46 -14.94 -10.39
N ILE A 69 5.56 -15.69 -9.76
CA ILE A 69 5.68 -16.02 -8.35
C ILE A 69 6.76 -17.09 -8.26
N MET A 70 7.89 -16.79 -7.63
CA MET A 70 9.06 -17.68 -7.60
C MET A 70 8.80 -19.05 -6.93
N ASN A 71 7.70 -19.17 -6.19
CA ASN A 71 7.24 -20.40 -5.55
C ASN A 71 6.01 -21.02 -6.25
N ASP A 72 5.71 -20.62 -7.48
CA ASP A 72 4.65 -21.22 -8.29
C ASP A 72 5.12 -22.60 -8.82
N PRO A 73 4.46 -23.71 -8.42
CA PRO A 73 4.88 -25.05 -8.80
C PRO A 73 4.78 -25.34 -10.31
N ASP A 74 4.11 -24.49 -11.09
CA ASP A 74 3.93 -24.67 -12.54
C ASP A 74 5.12 -24.17 -13.39
N ILE A 75 6.13 -23.52 -12.81
CA ILE A 75 7.27 -22.91 -13.53
C ILE A 75 8.54 -23.76 -13.40
N ARG A 76 8.60 -24.90 -14.08
CA ARG A 76 9.87 -25.66 -14.21
C ARG A 76 10.37 -25.82 -15.65
N GLU A 77 9.63 -25.36 -16.66
CA GLU A 77 10.06 -25.47 -18.04
C GLU A 77 9.88 -24.15 -18.79
N GLY A 78 10.99 -23.50 -19.15
CA GLY A 78 11.05 -22.50 -20.21
C GLY A 78 11.16 -21.05 -19.75
N VAL A 79 12.38 -20.54 -19.58
CA VAL A 79 12.66 -19.10 -19.60
C VAL A 79 13.62 -18.83 -20.75
N GLY A 80 13.08 -18.18 -21.79
CA GLY A 80 13.84 -17.54 -22.86
C GLY A 80 13.72 -16.02 -22.71
N ASP A 81 14.86 -15.35 -22.80
CA ASP A 81 15.13 -13.93 -22.63
C ASP A 81 14.31 -13.02 -23.57
N ALA A 82 13.72 -11.94 -23.04
CA ALA A 82 13.26 -10.80 -23.84
C ALA A 82 13.17 -9.49 -23.04
N THR A 83 13.94 -8.53 -23.53
CA THR A 83 14.14 -7.13 -23.15
C THR A 83 12.92 -6.20 -23.33
N VAL A 84 12.75 -5.30 -22.35
CA VAL A 84 12.51 -3.83 -22.45
C VAL A 84 11.43 -3.31 -23.42
N ASN A 85 10.22 -3.05 -22.89
CA ASN A 85 9.41 -1.82 -23.07
C ASN A 85 7.99 -2.06 -22.52
N ASP A 86 7.75 -1.73 -21.25
CA ASP A 86 6.46 -1.94 -20.58
C ASP A 86 5.60 -0.66 -20.61
N PRO A 87 4.44 -0.66 -21.32
CA PRO A 87 3.48 0.45 -21.33
C PRO A 87 2.58 0.50 -20.08
N PHE A 88 2.74 -0.41 -19.13
CA PHE A 88 2.04 -0.43 -17.83
C PHE A 88 2.89 0.14 -16.69
N ARG A 89 3.68 1.19 -16.95
CA ARG A 89 4.01 2.12 -15.87
C ARG A 89 2.70 2.70 -15.33
N CYS A 90 2.29 2.22 -14.17
CA CYS A 90 1.22 2.78 -13.37
C CYS A 90 1.51 4.27 -13.16
N ASN A 91 0.83 5.11 -13.91
CA ASN A 91 1.03 6.56 -13.90
C ASN A 91 0.38 7.24 -12.67
N GLU A 92 0.21 6.51 -11.57
CA GLU A 92 -0.23 7.08 -10.28
C GLU A 92 0.00 6.16 -9.07
N MET A 93 1.05 5.32 -9.10
CA MET A 93 1.75 5.12 -7.83
C MET A 93 2.64 6.36 -7.71
N VAL A 94 2.13 7.40 -7.05
CA VAL A 94 2.94 8.58 -6.75
C VAL A 94 4.05 8.11 -5.82
N TYR A 95 5.13 7.59 -6.40
CA TYR A 95 6.43 7.66 -5.78
C TYR A 95 6.75 9.15 -5.72
N THR A 96 6.19 9.84 -4.73
CA THR A 96 6.69 11.15 -4.37
C THR A 96 8.14 10.90 -4.02
N ALA A 97 9.07 11.49 -4.77
CA ALA A 97 10.44 11.56 -4.32
C ALA A 97 10.41 12.07 -2.87
N ALA A 98 11.18 11.44 -1.99
CA ALA A 98 11.23 11.86 -0.60
C ALA A 98 11.47 13.37 -0.53
N CYS A 99 10.63 14.10 0.20
CA CYS A 99 10.75 15.55 0.30
C CYS A 99 12.12 15.99 0.82
N HIS A 100 12.77 15.16 1.61
CA HIS A 100 14.10 15.39 2.16
C HIS A 100 15.07 14.27 1.80
N THR A 101 15.62 14.35 0.58
CA THR A 101 16.57 13.35 0.07
C THR A 101 17.83 13.23 0.92
N ALA A 102 18.24 14.31 1.58
CA ALA A 102 19.38 14.31 2.51
C ALA A 102 19.17 13.39 3.73
N TYR A 103 17.94 12.98 4.02
CA TYR A 103 17.57 12.15 5.17
C TYR A 103 16.94 10.81 4.76
N ILE A 104 17.13 10.35 3.52
CA ILE A 104 16.71 9.01 3.07
C ILE A 104 17.43 7.91 3.85
N GLU A 105 18.71 8.12 4.11
CA GLU A 105 19.56 7.16 4.82
C GLU A 105 19.33 7.22 6.33
N ILE A 106 19.12 6.05 6.95
CA ILE A 106 18.93 5.91 8.40
C ILE A 106 20.04 6.61 9.20
N PRO A 107 21.34 6.42 8.89
CA PRO A 107 22.41 7.08 9.64
C PRO A 107 22.33 8.61 9.63
N ARG A 108 21.83 9.21 8.54
CA ARG A 108 21.66 10.66 8.44
C ARG A 108 20.51 11.16 9.31
N ARG A 109 19.41 10.40 9.40
CA ARG A 109 18.33 10.71 10.35
C ARG A 109 18.83 10.60 11.79
N GLN A 110 19.53 9.53 12.15
CA GLN A 110 20.11 9.36 13.49
C GLN A 110 21.03 10.53 13.86
N ALA A 111 21.94 10.92 12.96
CA ALA A 111 22.87 12.02 13.19
C ALA A 111 22.17 13.38 13.44
N SER A 112 20.95 13.57 12.92
CA SER A 112 20.20 14.82 13.16
C SER A 112 19.81 15.02 14.63
N PHE A 113 19.67 13.93 15.40
CA PHE A 113 19.28 13.98 16.81
C PHE A 113 20.44 14.27 17.77
N ALA A 114 21.59 14.73 17.28
CA ALA A 114 22.76 15.03 18.11
C ALA A 114 22.50 16.04 19.24
N THR A 115 21.51 16.93 19.07
CA THR A 115 21.09 17.93 20.06
C THR A 115 19.64 17.73 20.53
N TRP A 116 19.11 16.51 20.37
CA TRP A 116 17.78 16.16 20.87
C TRP A 116 17.77 16.22 22.41
N PRO A 117 16.79 16.88 23.03
CA PRO A 117 16.75 17.03 24.47
C PRO A 117 16.56 15.67 25.15
N ASP A 118 17.31 15.45 26.24
CA ASP A 118 17.16 14.28 27.13
C ASP A 118 15.99 14.50 28.10
N GLU A 119 14.81 14.67 27.51
CA GLU A 119 13.53 14.76 28.21
C GLU A 119 12.79 13.42 28.10
N ASN A 120 11.74 13.24 28.90
CA ASN A 120 10.89 12.03 28.90
C ASN A 120 10.08 11.92 27.59
N LEU A 121 10.78 11.62 26.49
CA LEU A 121 10.34 11.64 25.10
C LEU A 121 10.48 10.24 24.47
N PRO A 122 9.85 9.97 23.32
CA PRO A 122 10.02 8.71 22.61
C PRO A 122 11.49 8.45 22.23
N PRO A 123 11.92 7.17 22.21
CA PRO A 123 13.28 6.82 21.83
C PRO A 123 13.63 7.31 20.42
N VAL A 124 14.81 7.92 20.25
CA VAL A 124 15.31 8.42 18.95
C VAL A 124 15.27 7.34 17.87
N ASP A 125 15.61 6.11 18.23
CA ASP A 125 15.61 4.96 17.32
C ASP A 125 14.20 4.63 16.79
N GLU A 126 13.15 4.83 17.59
CA GLU A 126 11.76 4.69 17.13
C GLU A 126 11.32 5.85 16.24
N LEU A 127 11.71 7.08 16.56
CA LEU A 127 11.46 8.26 15.72
C LEU A 127 12.10 8.07 14.34
N VAL A 128 13.36 7.62 14.29
CA VAL A 128 14.10 7.36 13.04
C VAL A 128 13.45 6.25 12.21
N ARG A 129 13.01 5.15 12.85
CA ARG A 129 12.28 4.06 12.19
C ARG A 129 10.94 4.51 11.62
N ALA A 130 10.24 5.40 12.31
CA ALA A 130 9.03 6.05 11.81
C ALA A 130 9.30 7.05 10.67
N GLY A 131 10.57 7.25 10.26
CA GLY A 131 10.94 8.12 9.15
C GLY A 131 11.22 9.56 9.57
N PHE A 132 11.33 9.85 10.86
CA PHE A 132 11.59 11.20 11.33
C PHE A 132 13.08 11.54 11.43
N PHE A 133 13.41 12.80 11.12
CA PHE A 133 14.67 13.45 11.49
C PHE A 133 14.36 14.66 12.37
N TYR A 134 15.32 15.09 13.19
CA TYR A 134 15.17 16.25 14.04
C TYR A 134 15.34 17.56 13.26
N ALA A 135 14.38 18.47 13.38
CA ALA A 135 14.40 19.76 12.69
C ALA A 135 15.31 20.80 13.38
N GLY A 136 15.94 20.46 14.50
CA GLY A 136 16.89 21.34 15.21
C GLY A 136 16.25 22.35 16.16
N SER A 137 14.94 22.25 16.45
CA SER A 137 14.24 23.14 17.37
C SER A 137 13.27 22.38 18.27
N LYS A 138 13.38 22.62 19.59
CA LYS A 138 12.54 22.03 20.64
C LYS A 138 12.46 20.50 20.51
N THR A 139 11.27 19.97 20.30
CA THR A 139 10.98 18.56 20.08
C THR A 139 10.34 18.33 18.71
N VAL A 140 10.60 19.22 17.75
CA VAL A 140 10.02 19.13 16.41
C VAL A 140 10.79 18.12 15.58
N VAL A 141 10.09 17.11 15.08
CA VAL A 141 10.64 16.14 14.14
C VAL A 141 9.86 16.20 12.82
N THR A 142 10.54 15.91 11.71
CA THR A 142 9.97 15.99 10.36
C THR A 142 10.21 14.68 9.61
N CYS A 143 9.18 14.16 8.94
CA CYS A 143 9.29 12.96 8.13
C CYS A 143 10.10 13.28 6.87
N PHE A 144 11.11 12.45 6.56
CA PHE A 144 11.93 12.63 5.36
C PHE A 144 11.13 12.46 4.06
N TYR A 145 10.09 11.64 4.08
CA TYR A 145 9.32 11.28 2.89
C TYR A 145 8.19 12.27 2.61
N CYS A 146 7.27 12.47 3.57
CA CYS A 146 6.07 13.28 3.37
C CYS A 146 6.19 14.74 3.84
N ASN A 147 7.32 15.15 4.44
CA ASN A 147 7.52 16.47 5.05
C ASN A 147 6.58 16.79 6.24
N GLY A 148 5.79 15.82 6.71
CA GLY A 148 4.94 15.96 7.89
C GLY A 148 5.77 16.18 9.16
N SER A 149 5.41 17.18 9.97
CA SER A 149 6.14 17.53 11.20
C SER A 149 5.26 17.39 12.44
N LEU A 150 5.82 16.85 13.51
CA LEU A 150 5.17 16.64 14.80
C LEU A 150 6.03 17.23 15.94
N GLN A 151 5.38 17.63 17.02
CA GLN A 151 6.00 18.20 18.22
C GLN A 151 5.15 17.86 19.46
N ASN A 152 5.62 18.23 20.65
CA ASN A 152 4.93 18.01 21.94
C ASN A 152 4.74 16.52 22.27
N TRP A 153 5.77 15.73 22.00
CA TRP A 153 5.78 14.30 22.29
C TRP A 153 5.69 14.00 23.78
N GLY A 154 4.86 13.04 24.14
CA GLY A 154 4.83 12.40 25.44
C GLY A 154 5.68 11.11 25.47
N PRO A 155 6.03 10.63 26.67
CA PRO A 155 6.87 9.44 26.85
C PRO A 155 6.22 8.13 26.36
N ASN A 156 4.89 8.10 26.26
CA ASN A 156 4.13 6.93 25.84
C ASN A 156 3.65 7.02 24.39
N ASP A 157 3.98 8.10 23.68
CA ASP A 157 3.58 8.24 22.28
C ASP A 157 4.41 7.30 21.41
N ASN A 158 3.74 6.57 20.53
CA ASN A 158 4.41 5.70 19.56
C ASN A 158 4.61 6.46 18.24
N PRO A 159 5.85 6.74 17.81
CA PRO A 159 6.11 7.54 16.62
C PRO A 159 5.47 7.01 15.34
N MET A 160 5.40 5.69 15.17
CA MET A 160 4.80 5.07 13.99
C MET A 160 3.28 5.25 13.95
N ILE A 161 2.62 5.08 15.10
CA ILE A 161 1.17 5.28 15.23
C ILE A 161 0.81 6.74 15.02
N GLU A 162 1.54 7.68 15.65
CA GLU A 162 1.28 9.11 15.47
C GLU A 162 1.55 9.54 14.02
N HIS A 163 2.62 9.03 13.38
CA HIS A 163 2.88 9.32 11.98
C HIS A 163 1.71 8.87 11.08
N ALA A 164 1.27 7.62 11.20
CA ALA A 164 0.16 7.10 10.41
C ALA A 164 -1.17 7.82 10.71
N ARG A 165 -1.40 8.22 11.97
CA ARG A 165 -2.60 8.96 12.39
C ARG A 165 -2.68 10.34 11.74
N TRP A 166 -1.58 11.10 11.75
CA TRP A 166 -1.56 12.50 11.31
C TRP A 166 -1.24 12.66 9.81
N PHE A 167 -0.54 11.71 9.20
CA PHE A 167 -0.16 11.73 7.80
C PHE A 167 -0.52 10.41 7.09
N PRO A 168 -1.82 10.07 6.97
CA PRO A 168 -2.28 8.77 6.45
C PRO A 168 -1.93 8.50 4.98
N ASN A 169 -1.46 9.51 4.24
CA ASN A 169 -1.01 9.38 2.86
C ASN A 169 0.53 9.30 2.74
N CYS A 170 1.27 9.23 3.85
CA CYS A 170 2.70 8.93 3.82
C CYS A 170 2.90 7.45 3.49
N ALA A 171 3.71 7.15 2.46
CA ALA A 171 3.99 5.81 1.99
C ALA A 171 4.95 5.04 2.91
#